data_AF-A0A1V3MZD0-F1
#
_entry.id   AF-A0A1V3MZD0-F1
#
_cell.length_a   1.000
_cell.length_b   1.000
_cell.length_c   1.000
_cell.angle_alpha   90.00
_cell.angle_beta   90.00
_cell.angle_gamma   90.00
#
_symmetry.space_group_name_H-M   'P 1'
#
loop_
_entity.id
_entity.type
_entity.pdbx_description
1 polymer ?
#
loop_
_entity_poly.entity_id
_entity_poly.type
_entity_poly.pdbx_seq_one_letter_code
_entity_poly.pdbx_strand_id
1 'polypeptide(L)'
;MIIRCINNTGSSLRIFEYSEIYNQDIFGRFGASAKSNYPIVVGKEYLVMGLIVYKDHQGYLIDDEGFIACCPCQLFEIIVPKVNLNWHFRLVEKDENIYPFVQAIFGYPELCSDKHAYENLIVDIDHDTQRTYFRRKIELEKELED
;
A
#
# COMPACT_ATOMS: atom_id res chain seq x y z
N MET A 1 2.52 -11.30 -5.03
CA MET A 1 1.09 -11.13 -5.36
C MET A 1 1.00 -10.08 -6.43
N ILE A 2 0.24 -10.33 -7.49
CA ILE A 2 0.04 -9.36 -8.59
C ILE A 2 -1.41 -8.92 -8.57
N ILE A 3 -1.62 -7.61 -8.66
CA ILE A 3 -2.94 -6.97 -8.66
C ILE A 3 -3.09 -6.11 -9.90
N ARG A 4 -4.32 -5.89 -10.37
CA ARG A 4 -4.61 -4.97 -11.47
C ARG A 4 -5.45 -3.80 -10.96
N CYS A 5 -5.05 -2.58 -11.32
CA CYS A 5 -5.82 -1.39 -10.97
C CYS A 5 -7.14 -1.38 -11.75
N ILE A 6 -8.27 -1.34 -11.06
CA ILE A 6 -9.60 -1.24 -11.66
C ILE A 6 -10.19 0.17 -11.54
N ASN A 7 -9.70 0.97 -10.58
CA ASN A 7 -10.06 2.37 -10.39
C ASN A 7 -8.88 3.13 -9.77
N ASN A 8 -8.76 4.44 -10.03
CA ASN A 8 -7.68 5.26 -9.49
C ASN A 8 -8.15 6.59 -8.89
N THR A 9 -9.43 6.69 -8.54
CA THR A 9 -10.04 7.92 -8.00
C THR A 9 -10.60 7.68 -6.61
N GLY A 10 -10.74 8.73 -5.81
CA GLY A 10 -11.42 8.62 -4.52
C GLY A 10 -12.95 8.47 -4.65
N SER A 11 -13.54 8.85 -5.80
CA SER A 11 -14.96 8.66 -6.05
C SER A 11 -15.35 7.18 -6.14
N SER A 12 -14.49 6.31 -6.68
CA SER A 12 -14.72 4.87 -6.71
C SER A 12 -14.72 4.23 -5.32
N LEU A 13 -14.08 4.87 -4.34
CA LEU A 13 -14.02 4.39 -2.96
C LEU A 13 -15.30 4.67 -2.15
N ARG A 14 -16.17 5.56 -2.65
CA ARG A 14 -17.38 5.99 -1.92
C ARG A 14 -18.35 4.86 -1.61
N ILE A 15 -18.41 3.85 -2.48
CA ILE A 15 -19.28 2.68 -2.27
C ILE A 15 -18.84 1.82 -1.07
N PHE A 16 -17.62 2.03 -0.57
CA PHE A 16 -17.07 1.27 0.56
C PHE A 16 -17.06 2.07 1.86
N GLU A 17 -17.60 3.28 1.91
CA GLU A 17 -17.74 4.06 3.15
C GLU A 17 -18.74 3.41 4.10
N TYR A 18 -18.59 3.65 5.41
CA TYR A 18 -19.55 3.14 6.41
C TYR A 18 -20.92 3.81 6.33
N SER A 19 -20.97 5.01 5.74
CA SER A 19 -22.18 5.79 5.52
C SER A 19 -22.02 6.61 4.25
N GLU A 20 -23.13 6.94 3.59
CA GLU A 20 -23.11 7.77 2.38
C GLU A 20 -22.48 9.14 2.64
N ILE A 21 -21.56 9.55 1.77
CA ILE A 21 -20.93 10.87 1.78
C ILE A 21 -21.24 11.58 0.47
N TYR A 22 -22.24 12.47 0.49
CA TYR A 22 -22.68 13.22 -0.68
C TYR A 22 -21.76 14.37 -1.07
N ASN A 23 -21.11 15.00 -0.08
CA ASN A 23 -20.20 16.11 -0.33
C ASN A 23 -18.86 15.59 -0.87
N GLN A 24 -18.51 16.00 -2.08
CA GLN A 24 -17.32 15.54 -2.78
C GLN A 24 -15.99 16.02 -2.15
N ASP A 25 -16.03 17.09 -1.35
CA ASP A 25 -14.85 17.66 -0.68
C ASP A 25 -14.53 16.99 0.67
N ILE A 26 -15.47 16.23 1.24
CA ILE A 26 -15.27 15.55 2.52
C ILE A 26 -14.33 14.35 2.34
N PHE A 27 -13.31 14.25 3.18
CA PHE A 27 -12.46 13.07 3.26
C PHE A 27 -13.21 11.92 3.93
N GLY A 28 -13.14 10.74 3.30
CA GLY A 28 -13.72 9.50 3.84
C GLY A 28 -12.70 8.63 4.56
N ARG A 29 -13.06 7.37 4.86
CA ARG A 29 -12.21 6.46 5.66
C ARG A 29 -10.88 6.08 5.00
N PHE A 30 -10.71 6.37 3.72
CA PHE A 30 -9.47 6.09 2.99
C PHE A 30 -8.48 7.27 3.00
N GLY A 31 -8.77 8.33 3.77
CA GLY A 31 -7.97 9.56 3.72
C GLY A 31 -8.07 10.29 2.38
N ALA A 32 -9.12 10.03 1.61
CA ALA A 32 -9.37 10.61 0.29
C ALA A 32 -10.77 11.22 0.18
N SER A 33 -10.90 12.27 -0.62
CA SER A 33 -12.18 12.83 -1.03
C SER A 33 -12.59 12.27 -2.39
N ALA A 34 -13.80 12.54 -2.87
CA ALA A 34 -14.24 12.05 -4.18
C ALA A 34 -13.40 12.64 -5.33
N LYS A 35 -12.71 13.76 -5.08
CA LYS A 35 -11.85 14.47 -6.05
C LYS A 35 -10.40 14.01 -6.03
N SER A 36 -10.01 13.15 -5.08
CA SER A 36 -8.65 12.61 -4.99
C SER A 36 -8.35 11.72 -6.20
N ASN A 37 -7.10 11.77 -6.68
CA ASN A 37 -6.55 10.85 -7.67
C ASN A 37 -5.36 10.11 -7.05
N TYR A 38 -5.28 8.82 -7.31
CA TYR A 38 -4.16 7.98 -6.91
C TYR A 38 -3.14 7.89 -8.05
N PRO A 39 -1.83 7.83 -7.75
CA PRO A 39 -0.76 7.76 -8.75
C PRO A 39 -0.62 6.34 -9.32
N ILE A 40 -1.72 5.80 -9.86
CA ILE A 40 -1.84 4.46 -10.45
C ILE A 40 -2.67 4.52 -11.73
N VAL A 41 -2.40 3.59 -12.64
CA VAL A 41 -2.99 3.54 -13.98
C VAL A 41 -4.01 2.41 -14.06
N VAL A 42 -5.26 2.75 -14.38
CA VAL A 42 -6.33 1.75 -14.58
C VAL A 42 -5.94 0.78 -15.70
N GLY A 43 -6.11 -0.52 -15.44
CA GLY A 43 -5.73 -1.62 -16.33
C GLY A 43 -4.29 -2.10 -16.16
N LYS A 44 -3.42 -1.34 -15.51
CA LYS A 44 -2.02 -1.74 -15.25
C LYS A 44 -1.94 -2.73 -14.09
N GLU A 45 -1.03 -3.69 -14.23
CA GLU A 45 -0.70 -4.67 -13.20
C GLU A 45 0.47 -4.20 -12.34
N TYR A 46 0.39 -4.50 -11.05
CA TYR A 46 1.35 -4.08 -10.04
C TYR A 46 1.79 -5.27 -9.20
N LEU A 47 3.09 -5.34 -8.93
CA LEU A 47 3.64 -6.25 -7.94
C LEU A 47 3.44 -5.65 -6.55
N VAL A 48 2.74 -6.37 -5.67
CA VAL A 48 2.56 -5.95 -4.28
C VAL A 48 3.79 -6.31 -3.48
N MET A 49 4.36 -5.30 -2.82
CA MET A 49 5.57 -5.38 -2.00
C MET A 49 5.25 -5.43 -0.50
N GLY A 50 4.03 -5.07 -0.10
CA GLY A 50 3.55 -5.18 1.27
C GLY A 50 2.06 -4.93 1.41
N LEU A 51 1.50 -5.38 2.54
CA LEU A 51 0.12 -5.11 2.97
C LEU A 51 0.19 -4.22 4.21
N ILE A 52 -0.44 -3.06 4.13
CA ILE A 52 -0.51 -2.11 5.24
C ILE A 52 -1.91 -2.19 5.81
N VAL A 53 -2.02 -2.58 7.07
CA VAL A 53 -3.31 -2.64 7.77
C VAL A 53 -3.49 -1.32 8.49
N TYR A 54 -4.35 -0.46 7.96
CA TYR A 54 -4.79 0.74 8.64
C TYR A 54 -5.93 0.44 9.62
N LYS A 55 -6.23 1.39 10.49
CA LYS A 55 -7.35 1.30 11.44
C LYS A 55 -8.70 1.00 10.77
N ASP A 56 -8.89 1.48 9.55
CA ASP A 56 -10.18 1.46 8.86
C ASP A 56 -10.16 0.75 7.51
N HIS A 57 -9.00 0.44 6.93
CA HIS A 57 -8.88 -0.25 5.65
C HIS A 57 -7.52 -0.95 5.51
N GLN A 58 -7.33 -1.66 4.39
CA GLN A 58 -6.04 -2.23 4.01
C GLN A 58 -5.53 -1.54 2.75
N GLY A 59 -4.23 -1.32 2.70
CA GLY A 59 -3.54 -0.78 1.54
C GLY A 59 -2.52 -1.77 0.97
N TYR A 60 -2.33 -1.70 -0.34
CA TYR A 60 -1.24 -2.37 -1.04
C TYR A 60 -0.09 -1.39 -1.24
N LEU A 61 1.10 -1.78 -0.78
CA LEU A 61 2.35 -1.08 -1.07
C LEU A 61 2.85 -1.55 -2.44
N ILE A 62 2.92 -0.61 -3.37
CA ILE A 62 3.28 -0.83 -4.78
C ILE A 62 4.16 0.33 -5.26
N ASP A 63 4.69 0.22 -6.48
CA ASP A 63 5.32 1.33 -7.17
C ASP A 63 4.86 1.44 -8.63
N ASP A 64 4.84 2.68 -9.14
CA ASP A 64 4.59 3.00 -10.54
C ASP A 64 5.77 3.82 -11.06
N GLU A 65 6.57 3.26 -11.97
CA GLU A 65 7.76 3.94 -12.54
C GLU A 65 8.73 4.48 -11.47
N GLY A 66 8.86 3.75 -10.36
CA GLY A 66 9.71 4.13 -9.23
C GLY A 66 9.03 5.04 -8.20
N PHE A 67 7.80 5.50 -8.45
CA PHE A 67 7.01 6.19 -7.43
C PHE A 67 6.33 5.18 -6.51
N ILE A 68 6.82 5.06 -5.28
CA ILE A 68 6.30 4.12 -4.28
C ILE A 68 5.08 4.73 -3.58
N ALA A 69 3.98 3.98 -3.52
CA ALA A 69 2.75 4.42 -2.90
C ALA A 69 2.06 3.28 -2.13
N CYS A 70 1.32 3.64 -1.09
CA CYS A 70 0.32 2.76 -0.50
C CYS A 70 -1.07 3.18 -0.99
N CYS A 71 -1.79 2.27 -1.62
CA CYS A 71 -3.12 2.53 -2.19
C CYS A 71 -4.16 1.57 -1.61
N PRO A 72 -5.41 2.01 -1.33
CA PRO A 72 -6.46 1.15 -0.81
C PRO A 72 -6.68 -0.09 -1.69
N CYS A 73 -6.82 -1.27 -1.07
CA CYS A 73 -6.96 -2.52 -1.80
C CYS A 73 -8.23 -2.58 -2.69
N GLN A 74 -9.26 -1.80 -2.34
CA GLN A 74 -10.52 -1.67 -3.08
C GLN A 74 -10.35 -1.10 -4.50
N LEU A 75 -9.21 -0.47 -4.79
CA LEU A 75 -8.89 0.05 -6.12
C LEU A 75 -8.41 -1.03 -7.10
N PHE A 76 -8.27 -2.27 -6.64
CA PHE A 76 -7.63 -3.34 -7.40
C PHE A 76 -8.42 -4.65 -7.40
N GLU A 77 -8.17 -5.47 -8.42
CA GLU A 77 -8.50 -6.90 -8.43
C GLU A 77 -7.22 -7.74 -8.30
N ILE A 78 -7.32 -8.94 -7.72
CA ILE A 78 -6.18 -9.86 -7.59
C ILE A 78 -6.05 -10.67 -8.89
N ILE A 79 -4.87 -10.64 -9.51
CA ILE A 79 -4.55 -11.43 -10.71
C ILE A 79 -3.78 -12.70 -10.34
N VAL A 80 -2.77 -12.56 -9.47
CA VAL A 80 -1.97 -13.70 -8.99
C VAL A 80 -2.00 -13.72 -7.46
N PRO A 81 -2.74 -14.65 -6.82
CA PRO A 81 -2.91 -14.71 -5.36
C PRO A 81 -1.73 -15.36 -4.62
N LYS A 82 -0.53 -15.36 -5.21
CA LYS A 82 0.70 -15.92 -4.59
C LYS A 82 1.40 -14.84 -3.77
N VAL A 83 1.50 -15.02 -2.46
CA VAL A 83 2.29 -14.17 -1.57
C VAL A 83 3.71 -14.75 -1.44
N ASN A 84 4.71 -13.91 -1.22
CA ASN A 84 6.08 -14.38 -0.99
C ASN A 84 6.17 -15.04 0.41
N LEU A 85 6.79 -16.21 0.48
CA LEU A 85 6.90 -17.00 1.73
C LEU A 85 7.86 -16.37 2.76
N ASN A 86 8.74 -15.49 2.32
CA ASN A 86 9.66 -14.71 3.15
C ASN A 86 9.04 -13.40 3.65
N TRP A 87 7.72 -13.20 3.47
CA TRP A 87 7.05 -12.06 4.08
C TRP A 87 6.96 -12.23 5.59
N HIS A 88 7.31 -11.16 6.28
CA HIS A 88 7.22 -11.05 7.73
C HIS A 88 5.94 -10.30 8.10
N PHE A 89 5.58 -10.41 9.37
CA PHE A 89 4.47 -9.70 9.98
C PHE A 89 4.96 -8.94 11.21
N ARG A 90 4.50 -7.70 11.36
CA ARG A 90 4.68 -6.92 12.58
C ARG A 90 3.39 -6.23 12.97
N LEU A 91 3.22 -6.05 14.29
CA LEU A 91 2.27 -5.10 14.85
C LEU A 91 2.97 -3.75 15.03
N VAL A 92 2.22 -2.67 14.83
CA VAL A 92 2.69 -1.32 15.12
C VAL A 92 2.38 -1.00 16.58
N GLU A 93 3.40 -0.55 17.31
CA GLU A 93 3.29 -0.26 18.74
C GLU A 93 2.75 1.16 18.98
N LYS A 94 2.18 1.39 20.18
CA LYS A 94 1.50 2.65 20.51
C LYS A 94 2.44 3.87 20.60
N ASP A 95 3.73 3.62 20.76
CA ASP A 95 4.80 4.63 20.85
C ASP A 95 5.36 5.03 19.47
N GLU A 96 4.94 4.36 18.38
CA GLU A 96 5.36 4.69 17.02
C GLU A 96 4.51 5.82 16.40
N ASN A 97 5.13 6.74 15.65
CA ASN A 97 4.47 7.90 15.05
C ASN A 97 3.31 7.56 14.09
N ILE A 98 3.40 6.39 13.45
CA ILE A 98 2.41 5.91 12.48
C ILE A 98 1.16 5.32 13.16
N TYR A 99 1.20 5.09 14.47
CA TYR A 99 0.03 4.70 15.28
C TYR A 99 -0.84 5.93 15.60
N PRO A 100 -2.19 5.82 15.61
CA PRO A 100 -3.02 4.63 15.43
C PRO A 100 -3.42 4.37 13.97
N PHE A 101 -2.87 5.11 13.01
CA PHE A 101 -3.29 5.05 11.62
C PHE A 101 -2.93 3.71 10.99
N VAL A 102 -1.67 3.29 11.13
CA VAL A 102 -1.19 1.95 10.77
C VAL A 102 -1.22 1.07 12.02
N GLN A 103 -1.79 -0.12 11.90
CA GLN A 103 -1.93 -1.09 12.99
C GLN A 103 -1.03 -2.31 12.81
N ALA A 104 -0.79 -2.73 11.57
CA ALA A 104 0.07 -3.86 11.27
C ALA A 104 0.64 -3.76 9.84
N ILE A 105 1.75 -4.44 9.62
CA ILE A 105 2.43 -4.47 8.32
C ILE A 105 2.80 -5.91 8.00
N PHE A 106 2.53 -6.32 6.75
CA PHE A 106 3.09 -7.51 6.14
C PHE A 106 3.97 -7.11 4.96
N GLY A 107 5.11 -7.75 4.78
CA GLY A 107 5.97 -7.46 3.63
C GLY A 107 7.36 -8.04 3.79
N TYR A 108 8.33 -7.51 3.04
CA TYR A 108 9.71 -7.94 3.13
C TYR A 108 10.32 -7.69 4.54
N PRO A 109 11.36 -8.44 4.93
CA PRO A 109 11.89 -8.42 6.30
C PRO A 109 12.21 -7.03 6.84
N GLU A 110 12.88 -6.19 6.05
CA GLU A 110 13.30 -4.84 6.49
C GLU A 110 12.12 -3.90 6.75
N LEU A 111 11.04 -4.00 5.97
CA LEU A 111 9.81 -3.25 6.22
C LEU A 111 9.21 -3.64 7.59
N CYS A 112 9.41 -4.89 8.00
CA CYS A 112 8.84 -5.44 9.22
C CYS A 112 9.77 -5.37 10.45
N SER A 113 11.08 -5.21 10.27
CA SER A 113 12.04 -5.24 11.38
C SER A 113 12.41 -3.85 11.91
N ASP A 114 12.38 -2.82 11.05
CA ASP A 114 12.73 -1.46 11.43
C ASP A 114 11.47 -0.61 11.66
N LYS A 115 11.34 -0.04 12.86
CA LYS A 115 10.21 0.80 13.27
C LYS A 115 9.98 1.99 12.35
N HIS A 116 11.04 2.55 11.77
CA HIS A 116 10.94 3.73 10.92
C HIS A 116 10.81 3.39 9.42
N ALA A 117 10.92 2.13 9.01
CA ALA A 117 10.96 1.77 7.59
C ALA A 117 9.76 2.25 6.78
N TYR A 118 8.53 2.14 7.32
CA TYR A 118 7.34 2.62 6.61
C TYR A 118 7.30 4.14 6.52
N GLU A 119 7.60 4.85 7.62
CA GLU A 119 7.65 6.32 7.67
C GLU A 119 8.71 6.86 6.71
N ASN A 120 9.92 6.30 6.78
CA ASN A 120 11.03 6.63 5.89
C ASN A 120 10.68 6.38 4.42
N LEU A 121 9.99 5.27 4.10
CA LEU A 121 9.65 4.92 2.73
C LEU A 121 8.56 5.82 2.12
N ILE A 122 7.52 6.12 2.89
CA ILE A 122 6.29 6.76 2.40
C ILE A 122 6.22 8.25 2.71
N VAL A 123 6.69 8.67 3.88
CA VAL A 123 6.57 10.05 4.36
C VAL A 123 7.84 10.82 4.05
N ASP A 124 9.01 10.31 4.47
CA ASP A 124 10.27 11.03 4.33
C ASP A 124 10.94 10.83 2.97
N ILE A 125 10.52 9.80 2.22
CA ILE A 125 11.06 9.45 0.89
C ILE A 125 12.58 9.23 0.99
N ASP A 126 13.00 8.51 2.02
CA ASP A 126 14.40 8.24 2.33
C ASP A 126 15.07 7.34 1.28
N HIS A 127 16.23 7.77 0.78
CA HIS A 127 16.91 7.10 -0.31
C HIS A 127 17.42 5.70 0.04
N ASP A 128 17.92 5.48 1.26
CA ASP A 128 18.45 4.18 1.67
C ASP A 128 17.32 3.15 1.85
N THR A 129 16.19 3.61 2.36
CA THR A 129 14.97 2.82 2.50
C THR A 129 14.37 2.48 1.14
N GLN A 130 14.32 3.43 0.20
CA GLN A 130 13.92 3.17 -1.19
C GLN A 130 14.86 2.20 -1.90
N ARG A 131 16.18 2.34 -1.71
CA ARG A 131 17.15 1.40 -2.27
C ARG A 131 16.91 -0.03 -1.78
N THR A 132 16.59 -0.17 -0.50
CA THR A 132 16.23 -1.45 0.10
C THR A 132 14.95 -2.01 -0.52
N TYR A 133 13.91 -1.19 -0.69
CA TYR A 133 12.68 -1.57 -1.38
C TYR A 133 12.94 -2.12 -2.79
N PHE A 134 13.67 -1.37 -3.63
CA PHE A 134 13.91 -1.78 -5.01
C PHE A 134 14.80 -3.03 -5.11
N ARG A 135 15.77 -3.19 -4.20
CA ARG A 135 16.53 -4.45 -4.10
C ARG A 135 15.60 -5.63 -3.85
N ARG A 136 14.69 -5.52 -2.88
CA ARG A 136 13.73 -6.59 -2.54
C ARG A 136 12.74 -6.84 -3.66
N LYS A 137 12.35 -5.81 -4.41
CA LYS A 137 11.49 -5.96 -5.59
C LYS A 137 12.15 -6.81 -6.66
N ILE A 138 13.41 -6.51 -7.01
CA ILE A 138 14.18 -7.27 -8.01
C ILE A 138 14.35 -8.73 -7.59
N GLU A 139 14.60 -8.99 -6.30
CA GLU A 139 14.68 -10.36 -5.77
C GLU A 139 13.34 -11.09 -5.92
N LEU A 140 12.23 -10.44 -5.58
CA LEU A 140 10.88 -11.00 -5.70
C LEU A 140 10.46 -11.26 -7.15
N GLU A 141 10.82 -10.38 -8.09
CA GLU A 141 10.54 -10.54 -9.51
C GLU A 141 11.23 -11.79 -10.07
N LYS A 142 12.49 -12.03 -9.70
CA LYS A 142 13.22 -13.26 -10.09
C LYS A 142 12.56 -14.52 -9.56
N GLU A 143 12.10 -14.52 -8.31
CA GLU A 143 11.38 -15.65 -7.72
C GLU A 143 10.00 -15.94 -8.36
N LEU A 144 9.46 -15.01 -9.15
CA LEU A 144 8.21 -15.19 -9.90
C LEU A 144 8.44 -15.65 -11.35
N GLU A 145 9.65 -15.49 -11.88
CA GLU A 145 10.06 -16.02 -13.19
C GLU A 145 10.41 -17.51 -13.15
N ASP A 146 10.77 -18.02 -11.96
CA ASP A 146 11.05 -19.44 -11.66
C ASP A 146 9.78 -20.26 -11.33
#